data_AF-A0A177SIC7-F1
#
_entry.id   AF-A0A177SIC7-F1
#
_cell.length_a   1.000
_cell.length_b   1.000
_cell.length_c   1.000
_cell.angle_alpha   90.00
_cell.angle_beta   90.00
_cell.angle_gamma   90.00
#
_symmetry.space_group_name_H-M   'P 1'
#
loop_
_entity.id
_entity.type
_entity.pdbx_description
1 polymer ?
#
loop_
_entity_poly.entity_id
_entity_poly.type
_entity_poly.pdbx_seq_one_letter_code
_entity_poly.pdbx_strand_id
1 'polypeptide(L)'
;MKASTIAYLFLMGILFALGLLLLQQTVFGRLHVLDGPKRLNASDDSLPTELTLRHRAWGEQTVEDGTEVQRITTLLKQMKTVTNGTCPAGTATFTGTLRFLNGTTWTFSLGESMTLNGKCVAQRPSTQTTTLKARFLNAYHEPEQLARQFAEGEVVTVYAAGRSRSLTAREREDVKRRLAQAEPMTDYEEVGQALDASQGQPRILKLQRYKNEQNTRANLMNITVYETLFSVQYMDDDNGNTFYLKGQLLPTGKEADR
;
A
#
# COMPACT_ATOMS: atom_id res chain seq x y z
N MET A 1 -34.21 2.97 54.53
CA MET A 1 -32.99 2.13 54.34
C MET A 1 -32.37 1.86 55.69
N LYS A 2 -32.04 0.60 56.02
CA LYS A 2 -31.41 0.27 57.30
C LYS A 2 -29.97 0.78 57.29
N ALA A 3 -29.45 1.27 58.42
CA ALA A 3 -28.08 1.79 58.52
C ALA A 3 -27.03 0.77 58.05
N SER A 4 -27.32 -0.52 58.20
CA SER A 4 -26.50 -1.61 57.66
C SER A 4 -26.38 -1.61 56.14
N THR A 5 -27.44 -1.25 55.41
CA THR A 5 -27.43 -1.20 53.94
C THR A 5 -26.55 -0.06 53.42
N ILE A 6 -26.51 1.08 54.13
CA ILE A 6 -25.66 2.22 53.79
C ILE A 6 -24.18 1.87 54.05
N ALA A 7 -23.89 1.20 55.17
CA ALA A 7 -22.54 0.75 55.49
C ALA A 7 -22.00 -0.27 54.47
N TYR A 8 -22.84 -1.20 54.00
CA TYR A 8 -22.46 -2.17 52.96
C TYR A 8 -22.15 -1.49 51.63
N LEU A 9 -22.95 -0.51 51.21
CA LEU A 9 -22.70 0.24 49.98
C LEU A 9 -21.40 1.06 50.05
N PHE A 10 -21.11 1.66 51.20
CA PHE A 10 -19.84 2.35 51.43
C PHE A 10 -18.65 1.39 51.36
N LEU A 11 -18.75 0.21 51.99
CA LEU A 11 -17.69 -0.79 51.98
C LEU A 11 -17.42 -1.32 50.55
N MET A 12 -18.48 -1.58 49.77
CA MET A 12 -18.38 -1.97 48.37
C MET A 12 -17.73 -0.88 47.51
N GLY A 13 -18.09 0.39 47.73
CA GLY A 13 -17.48 1.52 47.03
C GLY A 13 -15.99 1.67 47.32
N ILE A 14 -15.58 1.48 48.58
CA ILE A 14 -14.16 1.51 48.98
C ILE A 14 -13.38 0.35 48.34
N LEU A 15 -13.93 -0.86 48.36
CA LEU A 15 -13.31 -2.04 47.75
C LEU A 15 -13.19 -1.88 46.23
N PHE A 16 -14.20 -1.30 45.58
CA PHE A 16 -14.16 -1.01 44.14
C PHE A 16 -13.10 0.05 43.79
N ALA A 17 -12.99 1.12 44.58
CA ALA A 17 -11.96 2.14 44.42
C ALA A 17 -10.55 1.57 44.63
N LEU A 18 -10.36 0.71 45.64
CA LEU A 18 -9.09 -0.01 45.85
C LEU A 18 -8.76 -0.94 44.68
N GLY A 19 -9.76 -1.65 44.14
CA GLY A 19 -9.62 -2.49 42.96
C GLY A 19 -9.15 -1.70 41.73
N LEU A 20 -9.74 -0.53 41.48
CA LEU A 20 -9.32 0.37 40.39
C LEU A 20 -7.91 0.91 40.58
N LEU A 21 -7.52 1.28 41.80
CA LEU A 21 -6.15 1.74 42.12
C LEU A 21 -5.10 0.64 41.88
N LEU A 22 -5.40 -0.60 42.27
CA LEU A 22 -4.53 -1.75 42.03
C LEU A 22 -4.43 -2.09 40.53
N LEU A 23 -5.53 -1.98 39.78
CA LEU A 23 -5.55 -2.12 38.32
C LEU A 23 -4.70 -1.02 37.66
N GLN A 24 -4.78 0.21 38.17
CA GLN A 24 -3.98 1.31 37.66
C GLN A 24 -2.47 1.04 37.85
N GLN A 25 -2.06 0.54 39.03
CA GLN A 25 -0.65 0.24 39.29
C GLN A 25 -0.13 -0.97 38.52
N THR A 26 -0.94 -2.00 38.31
CA THR A 26 -0.52 -3.22 37.60
C THR A 26 -0.49 -3.05 36.08
N VAL A 27 -1.43 -2.28 35.52
CA VAL A 27 -1.51 -2.04 34.06
C VAL A 27 -0.69 -0.82 33.63
N PHE A 28 -0.72 0.28 34.37
CA PHE A 28 0.01 1.51 33.99
C PHE A 28 1.38 1.63 34.66
N GLY A 29 1.68 0.89 35.74
CA GLY A 29 3.01 0.87 36.35
C GLY A 29 4.09 0.20 35.49
N ARG A 30 3.73 -0.44 34.38
CA ARG A 30 4.66 -0.96 33.37
C ARG A 30 4.97 0.02 32.23
N LEU A 31 4.46 1.25 32.27
CA LEU A 31 4.92 2.32 31.38
C LEU A 31 6.23 2.89 31.94
N HIS A 32 7.35 2.24 31.62
CA HIS A 32 8.66 2.85 31.77
C HIS A 32 8.76 4.03 30.79
N VAL A 33 8.62 5.26 31.31
CA VAL A 33 9.03 6.46 30.59
C VAL A 33 10.56 6.44 30.52
N LEU A 34 11.10 6.18 29.33
CA LEU A 34 12.54 6.20 29.08
C LEU A 34 13.01 7.66 29.00
N ASP A 35 13.56 8.16 30.10
CA ASP A 35 14.29 9.44 30.11
C ASP A 35 15.77 9.22 29.77
N GLY A 36 16.28 10.00 28.82
CA GLY A 36 17.70 10.07 28.46
C GLY A 36 18.04 9.69 27.01
N PRO A 37 19.33 9.76 26.63
CA PRO A 37 19.83 9.72 25.23
C PRO A 37 19.56 8.43 24.45
N LYS A 38 18.88 7.44 25.04
CA LYS A 38 18.35 6.24 24.36
C LYS A 38 17.23 6.52 23.35
N ARG A 39 16.64 7.73 23.34
CA ARG A 39 15.59 8.10 22.37
C ARG A 39 16.02 7.98 20.90
N LEU A 40 17.29 8.12 20.57
CA LEU A 40 17.78 8.09 19.18
C LEU A 40 17.64 6.70 18.52
N ASN A 41 17.52 5.62 19.32
CA ASN A 41 17.25 4.26 18.84
C ASN A 41 15.89 3.71 19.33
N ALA A 42 15.08 4.49 20.03
CA ALA A 42 13.81 4.01 20.60
C ALA A 42 12.78 3.58 19.55
N SER A 43 12.88 4.08 18.31
CA SER A 43 12.09 3.60 17.17
C SER A 43 12.51 2.20 16.70
N ASP A 44 13.76 1.79 16.95
CA ASP A 44 14.25 0.47 16.54
C ASP A 44 13.58 -0.66 17.36
N ASP A 45 13.12 -0.35 18.58
CA ASP A 45 12.42 -1.30 19.47
C ASP A 45 10.90 -1.06 19.55
N SER A 46 10.40 0.05 18.97
CA SER A 46 8.97 0.34 18.96
C SER A 46 8.24 -0.41 17.84
N LEU A 47 7.00 -0.80 18.13
CA LEU A 47 6.10 -1.38 17.13
C LEU A 47 5.70 -0.31 16.09
N PRO A 48 5.86 -0.58 14.78
CA PRO A 48 5.34 0.27 13.73
C PRO A 48 3.82 0.10 13.64
N THR A 49 3.09 1.19 13.45
CA THR A 49 1.63 1.21 13.51
C THR A 49 0.98 1.55 12.19
N GLU A 50 1.62 2.40 11.40
CA GLU A 50 1.02 2.96 10.18
C GLU A 50 2.14 3.33 9.21
N LEU A 51 1.92 3.04 7.94
CA LEU A 51 2.79 3.48 6.87
C LEU A 51 1.98 4.31 5.86
N THR A 52 2.32 5.59 5.71
CA THR A 52 1.82 6.43 4.62
C THR A 52 2.83 6.40 3.48
N LEU A 53 2.39 5.96 2.31
CA LEU A 53 3.16 5.90 1.08
C LEU A 53 2.59 6.90 0.09
N ARG A 54 3.47 7.62 -0.62
CA ARG A 54 3.12 8.42 -1.78
C ARG A 54 3.97 8.03 -2.97
N HIS A 55 3.31 7.55 -4.02
CA HIS A 55 3.91 7.33 -5.32
C HIS A 55 3.76 8.59 -6.19
N ARG A 56 4.82 8.94 -6.93
CA ARG A 56 4.84 10.14 -7.80
C ARG A 56 3.65 10.21 -8.77
N ALA A 57 3.27 9.07 -9.37
CA ALA A 57 2.19 8.98 -10.35
C ALA A 57 0.87 8.42 -9.78
N TRP A 58 0.92 7.67 -8.68
CA TRP A 58 -0.21 6.82 -8.27
C TRP A 58 -0.88 7.27 -6.96
N GLY A 59 -0.49 8.47 -6.49
CA GLY A 59 -1.11 9.13 -5.35
C GLY A 59 -0.57 8.64 -4.01
N GLU A 60 -1.33 8.95 -2.97
CA GLU A 60 -1.05 8.54 -1.59
C GLU A 60 -1.89 7.33 -1.20
N GLN A 61 -1.33 6.50 -0.33
CA GLN A 61 -1.95 5.31 0.22
C GLN A 61 -1.45 5.09 1.65
N THR A 62 -2.38 4.76 2.55
CA THR A 62 -2.05 4.35 3.92
C THR A 62 -2.15 2.83 4.02
N VAL A 63 -1.13 2.22 4.61
CA VAL A 63 -1.10 0.79 4.94
C VAL A 63 -1.20 0.66 6.45
N GLU A 64 -2.28 0.03 6.90
CA GLU A 64 -2.58 -0.25 8.30
C GLU A 64 -2.44 -1.75 8.65
N ASP A 65 -2.21 -2.61 7.66
CA ASP A 65 -1.90 -4.03 7.90
C ASP A 65 -0.59 -4.12 8.69
N GLY A 66 -0.72 -4.41 9.99
CA GLY A 66 0.40 -4.53 10.90
C GLY A 66 1.47 -5.53 10.45
N THR A 67 1.10 -6.58 9.71
CA THR A 67 2.04 -7.57 9.19
C THR A 67 2.91 -6.98 8.07
N GLU A 68 2.28 -6.32 7.09
CA GLU A 68 3.03 -5.67 6.00
C GLU A 68 3.83 -4.46 6.51
N VAL A 69 3.24 -3.65 7.38
CA VAL A 69 3.93 -2.54 8.06
C VAL A 69 5.17 -3.05 8.80
N GLN A 70 5.08 -4.16 9.53
CA GLN A 70 6.22 -4.77 10.23
C GLN A 70 7.28 -5.32 9.26
N ARG A 71 6.88 -5.97 8.17
CA ARG A 71 7.80 -6.50 7.14
C ARG A 71 8.59 -5.37 6.47
N ILE A 72 7.91 -4.31 6.07
CA ILE A 72 8.53 -3.10 5.50
C ILE A 72 9.50 -2.48 6.51
N THR A 73 9.06 -2.31 7.76
CA THR A 73 9.90 -1.76 8.84
C THR A 73 11.18 -2.57 9.03
N THR A 74 11.08 -3.90 8.95
CA THR A 74 12.24 -4.80 9.09
C THR A 74 13.24 -4.60 7.94
N LEU A 75 12.76 -4.46 6.70
CA LEU A 75 13.63 -4.16 5.55
C LEU A 75 14.32 -2.79 5.71
N LEU A 76 13.57 -1.76 6.14
CA LEU A 76 14.14 -0.42 6.40
C LEU A 76 15.24 -0.47 7.49
N LYS A 77 15.01 -1.25 8.56
CA LYS A 77 16.00 -1.46 9.64
C LYS A 77 17.28 -2.10 9.13
N GLN A 78 17.18 -3.13 8.28
CA GLN A 78 18.34 -3.80 7.68
C GLN A 78 19.17 -2.87 6.81
N MET A 79 18.54 -1.86 6.20
CA MET A 79 19.22 -0.88 5.34
C MET A 79 19.85 0.28 6.12
N LYS A 80 19.37 0.60 7.32
CA LYS A 80 19.87 1.71 8.18
C LYS A 80 21.37 1.63 8.47
N THR A 81 21.95 0.43 8.45
CA THR A 81 23.36 0.16 8.76
C THR A 81 24.28 0.25 7.53
N VAL A 82 23.71 0.43 6.34
CA VAL A 82 24.42 0.35 5.07
C VAL A 82 24.68 1.78 4.59
N THR A 83 25.94 2.12 4.37
CA THR A 83 26.48 3.37 3.79
C THR A 83 26.57 4.64 4.64
N ASN A 84 27.82 5.11 4.81
CA ASN A 84 28.17 6.51 5.02
C ASN A 84 28.49 7.12 3.65
N GLY A 85 27.50 7.71 2.97
CA GLY A 85 27.69 8.33 1.67
C GLY A 85 26.62 9.36 1.36
N THR A 86 26.86 10.19 0.34
CA THR A 86 25.85 11.08 -0.24
C THR A 86 25.05 10.31 -1.29
N CYS A 87 23.73 10.48 -1.30
CA CYS A 87 22.89 9.94 -2.37
C CYS A 87 23.00 10.84 -3.61
N PRO A 88 23.09 10.27 -4.82
CA PRO A 88 23.03 11.06 -6.04
C PRO A 88 21.69 11.80 -6.10
N ALA A 89 21.71 12.99 -6.69
CA ALA A 89 20.48 13.72 -6.98
C ALA A 89 19.66 12.89 -7.98
N GLY A 90 18.41 12.64 -7.64
CA GLY A 90 17.50 11.83 -8.43
C GLY A 90 16.05 12.14 -8.04
N THR A 91 15.11 11.74 -8.90
CA THR A 91 13.70 11.92 -8.56
C THR A 91 13.22 10.73 -7.73
N ALA A 92 12.57 11.01 -6.60
CA ALA A 92 11.91 10.01 -5.80
C ALA A 92 10.70 9.44 -6.55
N THR A 93 10.64 8.12 -6.69
CA THR A 93 9.45 7.41 -7.15
C THR A 93 8.45 7.28 -6.01
N PHE A 94 8.94 6.93 -4.83
CA PHE A 94 8.19 6.83 -3.59
C PHE A 94 8.75 7.77 -2.54
N THR A 95 7.84 8.36 -1.78
CA THR A 95 8.13 9.00 -0.50
C THR A 95 7.19 8.42 0.54
N GLY A 96 7.56 8.43 1.80
CA GLY A 96 6.66 7.92 2.82
C GLY A 96 7.09 8.21 4.24
N THR A 97 6.13 8.02 5.14
CA THR A 97 6.29 8.18 6.57
C THR A 97 5.82 6.91 7.26
N LEU A 98 6.69 6.34 8.10
CA LEU A 98 6.39 5.21 8.96
C LEU A 98 6.22 5.74 10.39
N ARG A 99 5.05 5.51 10.99
CA ARG A 99 4.75 5.91 12.36
C ARG A 99 4.91 4.74 13.32
N PHE A 100 5.43 5.03 14.50
CA PHE A 100 5.64 4.05 15.56
C PHE A 100 4.74 4.36 16.76
N LEU A 101 4.43 3.31 17.53
CA LEU A 101 3.58 3.40 18.73
C LEU A 101 4.09 4.41 19.76
N ASN A 102 5.40 4.55 19.90
CA ASN A 102 6.03 5.53 20.79
C ASN A 102 5.96 6.99 20.29
N GLY A 103 5.27 7.25 19.17
CA GLY A 103 5.12 8.56 18.55
C GLY A 103 6.28 9.00 17.65
N THR A 104 7.35 8.20 17.56
CA THR A 104 8.43 8.49 16.61
C THR A 104 7.99 8.20 15.17
N THR A 105 8.66 8.83 14.21
CA THR A 105 8.38 8.67 12.78
C THR A 105 9.67 8.49 12.01
N TRP A 106 9.65 7.61 11.01
CA TRP A 106 10.69 7.57 9.99
C TRP A 106 10.16 8.11 8.67
N THR A 107 10.99 8.86 7.98
CA THR A 107 10.70 9.34 6.63
C THR A 107 11.67 8.71 5.66
N PHE A 108 11.21 8.31 4.49
CA PHE A 108 12.08 7.78 3.44
C PHE A 108 11.73 8.35 2.08
N SER A 109 12.70 8.26 1.17
CA SER A 109 12.54 8.53 -0.25
C SER A 109 13.25 7.44 -1.02
N LEU A 110 12.56 6.84 -1.99
CA LEU A 110 13.04 5.73 -2.81
C LEU A 110 12.84 6.06 -4.29
N GLY A 111 13.93 6.04 -5.04
CA GLY A 111 13.97 6.12 -6.50
C GLY A 111 15.16 5.28 -7.00
N GLU A 112 16.05 5.88 -7.78
CA GLU A 112 17.34 5.24 -8.13
C GLU A 112 18.28 5.12 -6.93
N SER A 113 18.16 6.04 -5.98
CA SER A 113 18.81 6.00 -4.67
C SER A 113 17.75 5.98 -3.57
N MET A 114 18.17 5.65 -2.36
CA MET A 114 17.28 5.59 -1.21
C MET A 114 17.86 6.37 -0.03
N THR A 115 17.00 7.20 0.55
CA THR A 115 17.27 7.88 1.82
C THR A 115 16.29 7.44 2.89
N LEU A 116 16.78 7.34 4.13
CA LEU A 116 16.00 7.05 5.33
C LEU A 116 16.41 8.05 6.41
N ASN A 117 15.43 8.79 6.95
CA ASN A 117 15.62 9.89 7.90
C ASN A 117 16.69 10.89 7.44
N GLY A 118 16.66 11.25 6.15
CA GLY A 118 17.61 12.16 5.52
C GLY A 118 19.01 11.59 5.26
N LYS A 119 19.30 10.34 5.68
CA LYS A 119 20.58 9.68 5.42
C LYS A 119 20.49 8.79 4.19
N CYS A 120 21.52 8.80 3.36
CA CYS A 120 21.62 7.87 2.25
C CYS A 120 21.85 6.45 2.76
N VAL A 121 20.99 5.51 2.38
CA VAL A 121 21.11 4.09 2.74
C VAL A 121 21.34 3.19 1.53
N ALA A 122 21.12 3.72 0.32
CA ALA A 122 21.52 3.07 -0.93
C ALA A 122 21.77 4.13 -2.02
N GLN A 123 22.95 4.11 -2.64
CA GLN A 123 23.30 5.05 -3.72
C GLN A 123 22.79 4.60 -5.10
N ARG A 124 22.48 3.31 -5.25
CA ARG A 124 22.01 2.68 -6.49
C ARG A 124 21.02 1.55 -6.15
N PRO A 125 20.24 1.05 -7.12
CA PRO A 125 19.34 -0.07 -6.86
C PRO A 125 20.10 -1.31 -6.36
N SER A 126 19.53 -1.96 -5.35
CA SER A 126 19.94 -3.24 -4.77
C SER A 126 18.74 -4.17 -4.63
N THR A 127 18.98 -5.43 -4.32
CA THR A 127 17.91 -6.41 -4.05
C THR A 127 16.93 -5.90 -2.97
N GLN A 128 17.44 -5.24 -1.92
CA GLN A 128 16.59 -4.67 -0.86
C GLN A 128 15.72 -3.52 -1.38
N THR A 129 16.29 -2.55 -2.12
CA THR A 129 15.50 -1.43 -2.66
C THR A 129 14.46 -1.91 -3.67
N THR A 130 14.79 -2.91 -4.49
CA THR A 130 13.86 -3.49 -5.46
C THR A 130 12.73 -4.26 -4.77
N THR A 131 13.05 -5.05 -3.74
CA THR A 131 12.05 -5.74 -2.91
C THR A 131 11.12 -4.74 -2.22
N LEU A 132 11.69 -3.65 -1.70
CA LEU A 132 10.93 -2.59 -1.05
C LEU A 132 10.00 -1.87 -2.04
N LYS A 133 10.50 -1.54 -3.24
CA LYS A 133 9.72 -0.95 -4.33
C LYS A 133 8.53 -1.84 -4.72
N ALA A 134 8.76 -3.13 -4.89
CA ALA A 134 7.69 -4.09 -5.18
C ALA A 134 6.63 -4.12 -4.06
N ARG A 135 7.04 -4.19 -2.79
CA ARG A 135 6.10 -4.13 -1.66
C ARG A 135 5.32 -2.82 -1.61
N PHE A 136 5.95 -1.70 -1.92
CA PHE A 136 5.26 -0.42 -2.00
C PHE A 136 4.26 -0.38 -3.13
N LEU A 137 4.57 -0.93 -4.31
CA LEU A 137 3.62 -1.05 -5.41
C LEU A 137 2.45 -1.97 -5.04
N ASN A 138 2.70 -3.07 -4.31
CA ASN A 138 1.63 -3.92 -3.78
C ASN A 138 0.64 -3.12 -2.93
N ALA A 139 1.04 -2.09 -2.17
CA ALA A 139 0.08 -1.30 -1.39
C ALA A 139 -1.05 -0.65 -2.23
N TYR A 140 -0.85 -0.51 -3.55
CA TYR A 140 -1.77 0.15 -4.47
C TYR A 140 -2.66 -0.82 -5.28
N HIS A 141 -2.65 -2.12 -4.99
CA HIS A 141 -3.43 -3.11 -5.74
C HIS A 141 -4.91 -3.22 -5.35
N GLU A 142 -5.34 -2.52 -4.29
CA GLU A 142 -6.72 -2.60 -3.83
C GLU A 142 -7.71 -2.07 -4.88
N PRO A 143 -8.87 -2.73 -5.10
CA PRO A 143 -9.84 -2.38 -6.15
C PRO A 143 -10.25 -0.90 -6.14
N GLU A 144 -10.54 -0.35 -4.96
CA GLU A 144 -10.90 1.07 -4.81
C GLU A 144 -9.75 2.01 -5.18
N GLN A 145 -8.52 1.65 -4.82
CA GLN A 145 -7.34 2.44 -5.15
C GLN A 145 -7.06 2.41 -6.66
N LEU A 146 -7.15 1.23 -7.26
CA LEU A 146 -7.02 1.06 -8.71
C LEU A 146 -8.08 1.87 -9.47
N ALA A 147 -9.32 1.88 -8.99
CA ALA A 147 -10.39 2.68 -9.56
C ALA A 147 -10.08 4.19 -9.50
N ARG A 148 -9.58 4.68 -8.35
CA ARG A 148 -9.15 6.09 -8.21
C ARG A 148 -8.02 6.44 -9.20
N GLN A 149 -6.98 5.62 -9.25
CA GLN A 149 -5.85 5.83 -10.16
C GLN A 149 -6.26 5.82 -11.63
N PHE A 150 -7.16 4.89 -12.00
CA PHE A 150 -7.73 4.81 -13.34
C PHE A 150 -8.48 6.09 -13.71
N ALA A 151 -9.29 6.61 -12.79
CA ALA A 151 -10.06 7.82 -13.01
C ALA A 151 -9.15 9.03 -13.27
N GLU A 152 -8.04 9.11 -12.55
CA GLU A 152 -7.10 10.21 -12.59
C GLU A 152 -6.05 10.11 -13.73
N GLY A 153 -6.01 9.02 -14.50
CA GLY A 153 -5.11 8.88 -15.64
C GLY A 153 -5.46 9.83 -16.79
N GLU A 154 -4.55 10.68 -17.25
CA GLU A 154 -4.84 11.61 -18.33
C GLU A 154 -5.09 10.92 -19.68
N VAL A 155 -4.44 9.78 -19.94
CA VAL A 155 -4.61 9.03 -21.19
C VAL A 155 -4.87 7.56 -20.88
N VAL A 156 -5.96 7.03 -21.45
CA VAL A 156 -6.33 5.62 -21.37
C VAL A 156 -6.56 5.09 -22.77
N THR A 157 -5.68 4.19 -23.21
CA THR A 157 -5.74 3.60 -24.55
C THR A 157 -6.07 2.13 -24.44
N VAL A 158 -7.13 1.69 -25.14
CA VAL A 158 -7.45 0.27 -25.31
C VAL A 158 -6.77 -0.26 -26.57
N TYR A 159 -6.12 -1.40 -26.44
CA TYR A 159 -5.55 -2.19 -27.54
C TYR A 159 -6.34 -3.50 -27.67
N ALA A 160 -6.92 -3.73 -28.84
CA ALA A 160 -7.71 -4.90 -29.14
C ALA A 160 -7.59 -5.25 -30.63
N ALA A 161 -7.35 -6.53 -30.94
CA ALA A 161 -7.29 -7.04 -32.33
C ALA A 161 -6.41 -6.19 -33.27
N GLY A 162 -5.21 -5.78 -32.80
CA GLY A 162 -4.25 -4.99 -33.58
C GLY A 162 -4.63 -3.52 -33.79
N ARG A 163 -5.73 -3.05 -33.19
CA ARG A 163 -6.15 -1.64 -33.22
C ARG A 163 -5.99 -1.00 -31.84
N SER A 164 -5.84 0.32 -31.83
CA SER A 164 -5.82 1.10 -30.58
C SER A 164 -6.73 2.31 -30.68
N ARG A 165 -7.38 2.66 -29.57
CA ARG A 165 -8.16 3.89 -29.43
C ARG A 165 -8.18 4.36 -27.99
N SER A 166 -8.46 5.64 -27.78
CA SER A 166 -8.75 6.13 -26.42
C SER A 166 -10.16 5.72 -25.99
N LEU A 167 -10.35 5.51 -24.69
CA LEU A 167 -11.69 5.34 -24.12
C LEU A 167 -12.43 6.67 -24.06
N THR A 168 -13.73 6.63 -24.33
CA THR A 168 -14.65 7.76 -24.12
C THR A 168 -14.88 8.00 -22.63
N ALA A 169 -15.40 9.18 -22.26
CA ALA A 169 -15.70 9.50 -20.86
C ALA A 169 -16.67 8.49 -20.20
N ARG A 170 -17.68 8.03 -20.94
CA ARG A 170 -18.65 7.04 -20.46
C ARG A 170 -18.00 5.68 -20.21
N GLU A 171 -17.20 5.20 -21.16
CA GLU A 171 -16.47 3.94 -20.99
C GLU A 171 -15.50 4.00 -19.81
N ARG A 172 -14.83 5.14 -19.62
CA ARG A 172 -13.94 5.34 -18.47
C ARG A 172 -14.68 5.23 -17.14
N GLU A 173 -15.87 5.84 -17.04
CA GLU A 173 -16.67 5.75 -15.83
C GLU A 173 -17.21 4.34 -15.59
N ASP A 174 -17.58 3.62 -16.65
CA ASP A 174 -18.00 2.22 -16.55
C ASP A 174 -16.86 1.31 -16.09
N VAL A 175 -15.67 1.46 -16.64
CA VAL A 175 -14.46 0.74 -16.20
C VAL A 175 -14.11 1.09 -14.76
N LYS A 176 -14.18 2.37 -14.37
CA LYS A 176 -13.94 2.79 -12.98
C LYS A 176 -14.86 2.07 -11.99
N ARG A 177 -16.16 2.01 -12.29
CA ARG A 177 -17.12 1.29 -11.44
C ARG A 177 -16.82 -0.20 -11.36
N ARG A 178 -16.47 -0.83 -12.48
CA ARG A 178 -16.11 -2.26 -12.55
C ARG A 178 -14.80 -2.57 -11.80
N LEU A 179 -13.81 -1.67 -11.84
CA LEU A 179 -12.58 -1.78 -11.05
C LEU A 179 -12.90 -1.79 -9.55
N ALA A 180 -13.74 -0.87 -9.08
CA ALA A 180 -14.10 -0.78 -7.67
C ALA A 180 -14.92 -1.98 -7.16
N GLN A 181 -15.56 -2.73 -8.07
CA GLN A 181 -16.35 -3.93 -7.76
C GLN A 181 -15.56 -5.23 -7.93
N ALA A 182 -14.30 -5.15 -8.37
CA ALA A 182 -13.49 -6.34 -8.60
C ALA A 182 -13.01 -6.95 -7.29
N GLU A 183 -12.76 -8.25 -7.32
CA GLU A 183 -12.30 -9.00 -6.14
C GLU A 183 -10.84 -9.43 -6.35
N PRO A 184 -9.91 -9.11 -5.42
CA PRO A 184 -8.54 -9.60 -5.49
C PRO A 184 -8.50 -11.14 -5.51
N MET A 185 -7.72 -11.71 -6.42
CA MET A 185 -7.48 -13.15 -6.48
C MET A 185 -6.13 -13.47 -5.84
N THR A 186 -6.17 -14.18 -4.71
CA THR A 186 -4.96 -14.61 -3.99
C THR A 186 -4.61 -16.09 -4.22
N ASP A 187 -5.55 -16.87 -4.76
CA ASP A 187 -5.35 -18.27 -5.10
C ASP A 187 -4.86 -18.41 -6.56
N TYR A 188 -3.59 -18.79 -6.72
CA TYR A 188 -2.97 -18.93 -8.03
C TYR A 188 -3.50 -20.13 -8.83
N GLU A 189 -4.07 -21.15 -8.19
CA GLU A 189 -4.73 -22.25 -8.90
C GLU A 189 -6.03 -21.76 -9.54
N GLU A 190 -6.83 -20.96 -8.82
CA GLU A 190 -8.03 -20.32 -9.37
C GLU A 190 -7.68 -19.39 -10.53
N VAL A 191 -6.62 -18.59 -10.39
CA VAL A 191 -6.12 -17.72 -11.47
C VAL A 191 -5.76 -18.55 -12.71
N GLY A 192 -5.02 -19.65 -12.54
CA GLY A 192 -4.63 -20.53 -13.65
C GLY A 192 -5.84 -21.10 -14.39
N GLN A 193 -6.81 -21.64 -13.65
CA GLN A 193 -8.05 -22.20 -14.23
C GLN A 193 -8.85 -21.13 -14.99
N ALA A 194 -8.94 -19.92 -14.45
CA ALA A 194 -9.70 -18.84 -15.07
C ALA A 194 -9.00 -18.27 -16.31
N LEU A 195 -7.66 -18.25 -16.34
CA LEU A 195 -6.87 -17.93 -17.54
C LEU A 195 -7.03 -18.99 -18.63
N ASP A 196 -6.96 -20.28 -18.27
CA ASP A 196 -7.12 -21.40 -19.22
C ASP A 196 -8.53 -21.45 -19.82
N ALA A 197 -9.55 -21.05 -19.05
CA ALA A 197 -10.92 -20.97 -19.52
C ALA A 197 -11.18 -19.79 -20.48
N SER A 198 -10.30 -18.78 -20.53
CA SER A 198 -10.46 -17.60 -21.38
C SER A 198 -10.16 -17.95 -22.84
N GLN A 199 -11.18 -17.92 -23.71
CA GLN A 199 -11.06 -18.33 -25.11
C GLN A 199 -10.67 -17.18 -26.05
N GLY A 200 -10.80 -15.92 -25.61
CA GLY A 200 -10.47 -14.72 -26.39
C GLY A 200 -9.03 -14.20 -26.26
N GLN A 201 -8.56 -13.48 -27.28
CA GLN A 201 -7.34 -12.65 -27.18
C GLN A 201 -7.57 -11.55 -26.14
N PRO A 202 -6.66 -11.39 -25.15
CA PRO A 202 -6.84 -10.39 -24.12
C PRO A 202 -6.77 -8.98 -24.71
N ARG A 203 -7.55 -8.07 -24.13
CA ARG A 203 -7.48 -6.64 -24.45
C ARG A 203 -6.54 -5.97 -23.46
N ILE A 204 -5.80 -4.95 -23.89
CA ILE A 204 -4.89 -4.23 -22.99
C ILE A 204 -5.38 -2.80 -22.84
N LEU A 205 -5.64 -2.38 -21.60
CA LEU A 205 -5.80 -0.97 -21.26
C LEU A 205 -4.45 -0.44 -20.79
N LYS A 206 -3.86 0.47 -21.57
CA LYS A 206 -2.67 1.21 -21.18
C LYS A 206 -3.11 2.52 -20.53
N LEU A 207 -2.80 2.68 -19.26
CA LEU A 207 -3.00 3.91 -18.50
C LEU A 207 -1.70 4.71 -18.46
N GLN A 208 -1.80 6.00 -18.75
CA GLN A 208 -0.73 6.97 -18.55
C GLN A 208 -1.23 8.06 -17.61
N ARG A 209 -0.55 8.26 -16.48
CA ARG A 209 -1.00 9.24 -15.48
C ARG A 209 -0.92 10.66 -16.01
N TYR A 210 0.26 11.08 -16.48
CA TYR A 210 0.53 12.41 -16.98
C TYR A 210 0.91 12.33 -18.47
N LYS A 211 0.13 12.97 -19.34
CA LYS A 211 0.34 12.98 -20.80
C LYS A 211 1.70 13.56 -21.19
N ASN A 212 2.17 14.55 -20.44
CA ASN A 212 3.40 15.29 -20.74
C ASN A 212 4.66 14.58 -20.20
N GLU A 213 4.54 13.58 -19.33
CA GLU A 213 5.67 12.74 -18.91
C GLU A 213 5.82 11.56 -19.88
N GLN A 214 6.70 11.70 -20.87
CA GLN A 214 6.86 10.70 -21.92
C GLN A 214 7.55 9.42 -21.39
N ASN A 215 6.84 8.28 -21.53
CA ASN A 215 7.37 6.92 -21.43
C ASN A 215 8.25 6.58 -20.22
N THR A 216 8.10 7.30 -19.10
CA THR A 216 8.70 6.86 -17.85
C THR A 216 7.90 5.66 -17.34
N ARG A 217 8.58 4.55 -17.01
CA ARG A 217 7.93 3.33 -16.49
C ARG A 217 7.03 3.64 -15.27
N ALA A 218 7.43 4.59 -14.43
CA ALA A 218 6.66 5.06 -13.27
C ALA A 218 5.31 5.72 -13.62
N ASN A 219 5.16 6.23 -14.84
CA ASN A 219 3.94 6.91 -15.30
C ASN A 219 2.93 5.96 -15.98
N LEU A 220 3.28 4.67 -16.11
CA LEU A 220 2.54 3.70 -16.91
C LEU A 220 2.02 2.52 -16.08
N MET A 221 0.77 2.15 -16.34
CA MET A 221 0.14 0.93 -15.83
C MET A 221 -0.57 0.23 -16.97
N ASN A 222 -0.43 -1.09 -17.05
CA ASN A 222 -1.19 -1.91 -17.98
C ASN A 222 -2.24 -2.72 -17.22
N ILE A 223 -3.43 -2.80 -17.79
CA ILE A 223 -4.48 -3.72 -17.35
C ILE A 223 -4.80 -4.67 -18.49
N THR A 224 -4.46 -5.94 -18.33
CA THR A 224 -4.76 -6.99 -19.31
C THR A 224 -6.09 -7.63 -18.96
N VAL A 225 -7.08 -7.51 -19.85
CA VAL A 225 -8.47 -7.88 -19.62
C VAL A 225 -8.80 -9.17 -20.35
N TYR A 226 -9.16 -10.20 -19.57
CA TYR A 226 -9.69 -11.48 -20.02
C TYR A 226 -11.21 -11.49 -19.87
N GLU A 227 -11.84 -12.65 -20.06
CA GLU A 227 -13.31 -12.78 -20.01
C GLU A 227 -13.88 -12.66 -18.59
N THR A 228 -13.24 -13.28 -17.60
CA THR A 228 -13.73 -13.39 -16.22
C THR A 228 -12.82 -12.71 -15.19
N LEU A 229 -11.63 -12.30 -15.61
CA LEU A 229 -10.62 -11.68 -14.77
C LEU A 229 -9.82 -10.64 -15.56
N PHE A 230 -9.06 -9.84 -14.85
CA PHE A 230 -8.05 -8.98 -15.44
C PHE A 230 -6.81 -8.95 -14.56
N SER A 231 -5.68 -8.61 -15.17
CA SER A 231 -4.42 -8.47 -14.47
C SER A 231 -3.90 -7.04 -14.55
N VAL A 232 -3.31 -6.55 -13.47
CA VAL A 232 -2.76 -5.21 -13.36
C VAL A 232 -1.24 -5.31 -13.20
N GLN A 233 -0.53 -4.54 -14.01
CA GLN A 233 0.93 -4.47 -13.96
C GLN A 233 1.36 -3.00 -13.96
N TYR A 234 2.08 -2.61 -12.92
CA TYR A 234 2.79 -1.33 -12.89
C TYR A 234 4.10 -1.47 -13.66
N MET A 235 4.34 -0.60 -14.65
CA MET A 235 5.50 -0.77 -15.54
C MET A 235 6.83 -0.52 -14.84
N ASP A 236 6.82 0.20 -13.72
CA ASP A 236 7.99 0.44 -12.87
C ASP A 236 8.26 -0.68 -11.86
N ASP A 237 7.47 -1.75 -11.84
CA ASP A 237 7.83 -2.93 -11.07
C ASP A 237 8.97 -3.68 -11.76
N ASP A 238 10.13 -3.75 -11.12
CA ASP A 238 11.30 -4.43 -11.64
C ASP A 238 11.25 -5.96 -11.44
N ASN A 239 10.35 -6.45 -10.58
CA ASN A 239 10.11 -7.87 -10.37
C ASN A 239 9.03 -8.43 -11.30
N GLY A 240 8.35 -7.57 -12.07
CA GLY A 240 7.29 -7.96 -12.99
C GLY A 240 6.04 -8.48 -12.30
N ASN A 241 5.79 -8.12 -11.03
CA ASN A 241 4.61 -8.60 -10.32
C ASN A 241 3.35 -8.17 -11.05
N THR A 242 2.40 -9.09 -11.06
CA THR A 242 1.12 -8.93 -11.72
C THR A 242 0.05 -9.30 -10.71
N PHE A 243 -0.91 -8.41 -10.50
CA PHE A 243 -2.02 -8.65 -9.59
C PHE A 243 -3.23 -9.09 -10.40
N TYR A 244 -3.91 -10.13 -9.95
CA TYR A 244 -5.09 -10.65 -10.62
C TYR A 244 -6.33 -10.27 -9.84
N LEU A 245 -7.34 -9.80 -10.56
CA LEU A 245 -8.63 -9.45 -10.00
C LEU A 245 -9.72 -10.15 -10.80
N LYS A 246 -10.68 -10.72 -10.08
CA LYS A 246 -11.88 -11.32 -10.64
C LYS A 246 -12.88 -10.22 -10.95
N GLY A 247 -13.45 -10.28 -12.14
CA GLY A 247 -14.43 -9.29 -12.59
C GLY A 247 -14.37 -9.04 -14.09
N GLN A 248 -15.48 -8.53 -14.62
CA GLN A 248 -15.60 -8.18 -16.02
C GLN A 248 -15.34 -6.69 -16.21
N LEU A 249 -14.17 -6.34 -16.72
CA LEU A 249 -13.77 -4.94 -16.84
C LEU A 249 -14.30 -4.25 -18.10
N LEU A 250 -14.40 -4.99 -19.19
CA LEU A 250 -14.87 -4.50 -20.48
C LEU A 250 -15.98 -5.44 -21.00
N PRO A 251 -16.96 -4.93 -21.76
CA PRO A 251 -18.03 -5.77 -22.32
C PRO A 251 -17.45 -6.91 -23.16
N THR A 252 -18.08 -8.09 -23.12
CA THR A 252 -17.70 -9.24 -23.97
C THR A 252 -18.38 -9.12 -25.34
N GLY A 253 -17.89 -9.88 -26.33
CA GLY A 253 -18.06 -9.69 -27.78
C GLY A 253 -19.47 -9.65 -28.41
N LYS A 254 -20.54 -9.44 -27.64
CA LYS A 254 -21.87 -9.06 -28.19
C LYS A 254 -22.29 -7.64 -27.82
N GLU A 255 -21.74 -7.07 -26.76
CA GLU A 255 -22.00 -5.68 -26.34
C GLU A 255 -20.98 -4.70 -26.93
N ALA A 256 -19.81 -5.17 -27.36
CA ALA A 256 -18.74 -4.34 -27.91
C ALA A 256 -18.99 -3.86 -29.35
N ASP A 257 -19.96 -4.44 -30.04
CA ASP A 257 -20.33 -4.13 -31.44
C ASP A 257 -21.56 -3.20 -31.55
N ARG A 258 -22.04 -2.64 -30.43
CA ARG A 258 -23.12 -1.64 -30.37
C ARG A 258 -22.60 -0.29 -29.92
#